data_AF-A0A1G7I5J7-F1
#
_entry.id   AF-A0A1G7I5J7-F1
#
_cell.length_a   1.000
_cell.length_b   1.000
_cell.length_c   1.000
_cell.angle_alpha   90.00
_cell.angle_beta   90.00
_cell.angle_gamma   90.00
#
_symmetry.space_group_name_H-M   'P 1'
#
loop_
_entity.id
_entity.type
_entity.pdbx_description
1 polymer ?
#
loop_
_entity_poly.entity_id
_entity_poly.type
_entity_poly.pdbx_seq_one_letter_code
_entity_poly.pdbx_strand_id
1 'polypeptide(L)'
;MDQDTLRILLREAVRETVAEVLQTVLELDRTAFLQVHGGRRNGYYPRKLETTFGQVDLKVPRDRESRYYPAFLKPYARRLVDV
;
A
#
# COMPACT_ATOMS: atom_id res chain seq x y z
N MET A 1 25.41 -19.60 -8.08
CA MET A 1 24.03 -19.07 -8.09
C MET A 1 23.48 -19.36 -9.48
N ASP A 2 22.42 -20.14 -9.59
CA ASP A 2 21.79 -20.39 -10.89
C ASP A 2 20.93 -19.19 -11.33
N GLN A 3 20.58 -19.13 -12.62
CA GLN A 3 19.80 -18.01 -13.16
C GLN A 3 18.38 -17.95 -12.58
N ASP A 4 17.83 -19.08 -12.16
CA ASP A 4 16.46 -19.16 -11.64
C ASP A 4 16.37 -18.64 -10.21
N THR A 5 17.37 -18.94 -9.38
CA THR A 5 17.55 -18.39 -8.02
C THR A 5 17.71 -16.88 -8.08
N LEU A 6 18.51 -16.35 -9.00
CA LEU A 6 18.65 -14.90 -9.17
C LEU A 6 17.31 -14.24 -9.54
N ARG A 7 16.55 -14.85 -10.46
CA ARG A 7 15.23 -14.35 -10.86
C ARG A 7 14.23 -14.36 -9.72
N ILE A 8 14.21 -15.41 -8.90
CA ILE A 8 13.34 -15.50 -7.72
C ILE A 8 13.69 -14.38 -6.75
N LEU A 9 14.95 -14.28 -6.33
CA LEU A 9 15.41 -13.26 -5.38
C LEU A 9 15.09 -11.84 -5.87
N LEU A 10 15.31 -11.56 -7.15
CA LEU A 10 15.05 -10.24 -7.72
C LEU A 10 13.55 -9.93 -7.73
N ARG A 11 12.69 -10.91 -8.04
CA ARG A 11 11.23 -10.73 -7.98
C ARG A 11 10.76 -10.47 -6.55
N GLU A 12 11.34 -11.16 -5.57
CA GLU A 12 11.00 -10.94 -4.15
C GLU A 12 11.44 -9.56 -3.67
N ALA A 13 12.67 -9.15 -3.98
CA ALA A 13 13.19 -7.82 -3.64
C ALA A 13 12.34 -6.68 -4.24
N VAL A 14 11.91 -6.84 -5.50
CA VAL A 14 11.02 -5.88 -6.16
C VAL A 14 9.65 -5.85 -5.46
N ARG A 15 9.07 -7.01 -5.14
CA ARG A 15 7.79 -7.10 -4.41
C ARG A 15 7.86 -6.41 -3.05
N GLU A 16 8.94 -6.61 -2.30
CA GLU A 16 9.16 -5.97 -0.99
C GLU A 16 9.32 -4.46 -1.12
N THR A 17 10.12 -4.00 -2.08
CA THR A 17 10.30 -2.57 -2.36
C THR A 17 8.97 -1.90 -2.72
N VAL A 18 8.16 -2.55 -3.56
CA VAL A 18 6.82 -2.07 -3.92
C VAL A 18 5.92 -1.98 -2.69
N ALA A 19 5.96 -2.98 -1.80
CA ALA A 19 5.18 -2.96 -0.57
C ALA A 19 5.59 -1.78 0.34
N GLU A 20 6.89 -1.53 0.49
CA GLU A 20 7.42 -0.43 1.30
C GLU A 20 7.06 0.95 0.73
N VAL A 21 7.20 1.13 -0.58
CA VAL A 21 6.81 2.38 -1.26
C VAL A 21 5.32 2.63 -1.12
N LEU A 22 4.47 1.62 -1.35
CA LEU A 22 3.02 1.76 -1.19
C LEU A 22 2.65 2.10 0.25
N GLN A 23 3.27 1.44 1.25
CA GLN A 23 3.06 1.74 2.66
C GLN A 23 3.45 3.19 2.99
N THR A 24 4.56 3.67 2.43
CA THR A 24 5.05 5.04 2.63
C THR A 24 4.08 6.06 2.02
N VAL A 25 3.62 5.84 0.79
CA VAL A 25 2.64 6.71 0.12
C VAL A 25 1.34 6.77 0.93
N LEU A 26 0.85 5.64 1.46
CA LEU A 26 -0.35 5.61 2.31
C LEU A 26 -0.22 6.48 3.58
N GLU A 27 0.95 6.46 4.22
CA GLU A 27 1.21 7.26 5.42
C GLU A 27 1.31 8.74 5.13
N LEU A 28 1.99 9.09 4.03
CA LEU A 28 2.12 10.47 3.57
C LEU A 28 0.77 11.04 3.17
N ASP A 29 -0.03 10.29 2.41
CA ASP A 29 -1.37 10.69 1.96
C ASP A 29 -2.30 10.94 3.15
N ARG A 30 -2.34 10.02 4.13
CA ARG A 30 -3.11 10.22 5.39
C ARG A 30 -2.59 11.39 6.21
N THR A 31 -1.29 11.68 6.16
CA THR A 31 -0.70 12.83 6.87
C THR A 31 -1.12 14.14 6.22
N ALA A 32 -1.02 14.23 4.90
CA ALA A 32 -1.47 15.39 4.13
C ALA A 32 -2.98 15.63 4.31
N PHE A 33 -3.79 14.57 4.26
CA PHE A 33 -5.23 14.66 4.51
C PHE A 33 -5.55 15.29 5.88
N LEU A 34 -4.92 14.82 6.96
CA LEU A 34 -5.16 15.36 8.30
C LEU A 34 -4.65 16.80 8.47
N GLN A 35 -3.59 17.19 7.76
CA GLN A 35 -3.10 18.58 7.77
C GLN A 35 -4.13 19.54 7.16
N VAL A 36 -4.83 19.11 6.11
CA VAL A 36 -5.83 19.95 5.41
C VAL A 36 -7.19 19.91 6.11
N HIS A 37 -7.64 18.73 6.55
CA HIS A 37 -9.02 18.51 7.02
C HIS A 37 -9.17 18.37 8.54
N GLY A 38 -8.06 18.46 9.29
CA GLY A 38 -8.01 18.16 10.71
C GLY A 38 -8.38 16.70 11.03
N GLY A 39 -8.53 16.40 12.32
CA GLY A 39 -8.86 15.06 12.82
C GLY A 39 -7.66 14.34 13.42
N ARG A 40 -7.83 13.06 13.74
CA ARG A 40 -6.81 12.25 14.44
C ARG A 40 -6.63 10.90 13.76
N ARG A 41 -5.42 10.34 13.89
CA ARG A 41 -5.10 8.98 13.45
C ARG A 41 -5.91 7.97 14.27
N ASN A 42 -6.33 6.88 13.65
CA ASN A 42 -7.10 5.82 14.30
C ASN A 42 -6.68 4.42 13.84
N GLY A 43 -5.37 4.17 13.93
CA GLY A 43 -4.79 2.87 13.58
C GLY A 43 -4.89 2.53 12.10
N TYR A 44 -4.94 1.23 11.84
CA TYR A 44 -4.75 0.62 10.52
C TYR A 44 -5.71 -0.54 10.31
N TYR A 45 -6.01 -0.85 9.06
CA TYR A 45 -6.60 -2.13 8.67
C TYR A 45 -5.70 -2.86 7.68
N PRO A 46 -5.59 -4.20 7.78
CA PRO A 46 -4.79 -4.98 6.85
C PRO A 46 -5.49 -5.06 5.49
N ARG A 47 -4.70 -5.01 4.41
CA ARG A 47 -5.20 -5.21 3.06
C ARG A 47 -4.19 -5.96 2.21
N LYS A 48 -4.67 -7.05 1.59
CA LYS A 48 -3.94 -7.75 0.53
C LYS A 48 -4.22 -7.08 -0.80
N LEU A 49 -3.16 -6.68 -1.50
CA LEU A 49 -3.25 -6.05 -2.82
C LEU A 49 -2.46 -6.86 -3.83
N GLU A 50 -3.13 -7.27 -4.90
CA GLU A 50 -2.49 -7.90 -6.05
C GLU A 50 -1.88 -6.82 -6.94
N THR A 51 -0.55 -6.86 -7.12
CA THR A 51 0.21 -6.00 -8.03
C THR A 51 0.79 -6.82 -9.18
N THR A 52 1.34 -6.16 -10.20
CA THR A 52 2.08 -6.82 -11.29
C THR A 52 3.27 -7.63 -10.80
N PHE A 53 3.86 -7.25 -9.66
CA PHE A 53 5.03 -7.90 -9.07
C PHE A 53 4.67 -8.98 -8.03
N GLY A 54 3.36 -9.20 -7.79
CA GLY A 54 2.82 -10.18 -6.86
C GLY A 54 1.91 -9.55 -5.81
N GLN A 55 1.41 -10.40 -4.91
CA GLN A 55 0.60 -9.97 -3.78
C GLN A 55 1.48 -9.25 -2.75
N VAL A 56 1.01 -8.11 -2.25
CA VAL A 56 1.61 -7.37 -1.14
C VAL A 56 0.62 -7.21 0.01
N ASP A 57 1.13 -7.27 1.24
CA ASP A 57 0.36 -7.01 2.45
C ASP A 57 0.59 -5.56 2.90
N LEU A 58 -0.49 -4.78 2.98
CA LEU A 58 -0.47 -3.36 3.35
C LEU A 58 -1.22 -3.13 4.66
N LYS A 59 -0.77 -2.14 5.43
CA LYS A 59 -1.49 -1.59 6.59
C LYS A 59 -2.06 -0.24 6.19
N VAL A 60 -3.32 -0.22 5.78
CA VAL A 60 -3.95 1.02 5.29
C VAL A 60 -4.34 1.89 6.49
N PRO A 61 -3.82 3.13 6.59
CA PRO A 61 -4.12 4.02 7.70
C PRO A 61 -5.56 4.51 7.68
N ARG A 62 -6.07 4.86 8.86
CA ARG A 62 -7.41 5.43 9.04
C ARG A 62 -7.36 6.69 9.88
N ASP A 63 -8.32 7.58 9.65
CA ASP A 63 -8.67 8.65 10.58
C ASP A 63 -9.80 8.23 11.53
N ARG A 64 -9.96 8.96 12.63
CA ARG A 64 -10.95 8.69 13.68
C ARG A 64 -12.38 8.86 13.18
N GLU A 65 -12.57 9.78 12.25
CA GLU A 65 -13.85 10.13 11.64
C GLU A 65 -14.19 9.29 10.40
N SER A 66 -13.28 8.40 9.96
CA SER A 66 -13.43 7.56 8.75
C SER A 66 -13.72 8.36 7.48
N ARG A 67 -13.10 9.55 7.35
CA ARG A 67 -13.20 10.43 6.18
C ARG A 67 -12.05 10.21 5.18
N TYR A 68 -10.93 9.67 5.64
CA TYR A 68 -9.75 9.43 4.80
C TYR A 68 -9.90 8.14 3.99
N TYR A 69 -9.74 8.25 2.67
CA TYR A 69 -9.62 7.13 1.75
C TYR A 69 -8.49 7.39 0.76
N PRO A 70 -7.48 6.49 0.65
CA PRO A 70 -6.39 6.66 -0.30
C PRO A 70 -6.89 6.65 -1.75
N ALA A 71 -6.55 7.68 -2.52
CA ALA A 71 -7.11 7.92 -3.85
C ALA A 71 -6.79 6.80 -4.85
N PHE A 72 -5.57 6.26 -4.79
CA PHE A 72 -5.11 5.20 -5.69
C PHE A 72 -5.68 3.82 -5.36
N LEU A 73 -6.37 3.67 -4.22
CA LEU A 73 -6.78 2.38 -3.68
C LEU A 73 -8.29 2.37 -3.40
N LYS A 74 -9.07 2.24 -4.49
CA LYS A 74 -10.55 2.19 -4.44
C LYS A 74 -11.04 1.20 -3.37
N PRO A 75 -12.11 1.51 -2.61
CA PRO A 75 -12.67 0.58 -1.63
C PRO A 75 -12.92 -0.81 -2.23
N TYR A 76 -12.61 -1.87 -1.48
CA TYR A 76 -12.78 -3.28 -1.86
C TYR A 76 -12.01 -3.78 -3.10
N ALA A 77 -11.34 -2.91 -3.85
CA ALA A 77 -10.51 -3.32 -5.00
C ALA A 77 -9.33 -4.20 -4.54
N ARG A 78 -9.26 -5.45 -5.00
CA ARG A 78 -8.18 -6.37 -4.60
C ARG A 78 -7.02 -6.40 -5.58
N ARG A 79 -7.20 -5.82 -6.77
CA ARG A 79 -6.23 -5.85 -7.86
C ARG A 79 -5.94 -4.45 -8.35
N LEU A 80 -4.66 -4.12 -8.46
CA LEU A 80 -4.17 -2.91 -9.09
C LEU A 80 -3.82 -3.30 -10.54
N VAL A 81 -4.83 -3.44 -11.40
CA VAL A 81 -4.62 -3.74 -12.83
C VAL A 81 -5.15 -2.59 -13.66
N ASP A 82 -4.27 -2.17 -14.55
CA ASP A 82 -4.39 -1.21 -15.65
C ASP A 82 -4.80 0.22 -15.25
N VAL A 83 -3.80 0.99 -14.83
CA VAL A 83 -3.61 2.36 -15.36
C VAL A 83 -2.67 2.24 -16.55
#